data_AF-A0A644X076-F1
#
_entry.id   AF-A0A644X076-F1
#
_cell.length_a   1.000
_cell.length_b   1.000
_cell.length_c   1.000
_cell.angle_alpha   90.00
_cell.angle_beta   90.00
_cell.angle_gamma   90.00
#
_symmetry.space_group_name_H-M   'P 1'
#
loop_
_entity.id
_entity.type
_entity.pdbx_description
1 polymer ?
#
loop_
_entity_poly.entity_id
_entity_poly.type
_entity_poly.pdbx_seq_one_letter_code
_entity_poly.pdbx_strand_id
1 'polypeptide(L)'
;MRISNPQQRENPFLTIITTNIKFNKTPIVSYPEKMRLTAVKLSGKYQQQALSPAVDMLDLYKRICKAYPIKRKLPLERKEIKTLPNVLYANYGASLPVILNKKEFTSYVLSYLDAENPRHLSRLIFQFLKNYRQEAPGHEIVRSFIEQALLRAKPSVLRKWQENSVFFDYKCLDTIRNKLSKYDFDINNMLTSMGFSEQLLNGNFTRELIKYIYGSGTIPYDTKLDLLEKIFVKSNRDGSKRILFQETMPNVADCMLDTFFNQHTETQCRALRSFFIKAMGDPRIDGFGFTWWSQVKPQTRKNFRQLLAQLDLDFFFDIVDLSNSDNNWRYRRKFWEAYLSFIEETWVVLGTEGRAYVNKHASKYNDNYMQYGNLEGASYRQSAFIFKIGKYYFVEWSDSGKLRVFDASRSSIATGKKWYKTNELKDDNCVVDFIHSGAAAYSWQKRVADWLLTNINLRLTQSYKI
;
A
#
# COMPACT_ATOMS: atom_id res chain seq x y z
N MET A 1 -21.01 -47.86 -14.06
CA MET A 1 -20.38 -46.92 -13.11
C MET A 1 -19.95 -45.67 -13.87
N ARG A 2 -20.71 -44.58 -13.77
CA ARG A 2 -20.35 -43.27 -14.28
C ARG A 2 -19.79 -42.48 -13.11
N ILE A 3 -18.52 -42.10 -13.16
CA ILE A 3 -17.89 -41.24 -12.17
C ILE A 3 -18.06 -39.80 -12.66
N SER A 4 -18.77 -39.02 -11.84
CA SER A 4 -19.10 -37.62 -12.05
C SER A 4 -17.84 -36.74 -11.93
N ASN A 5 -17.66 -35.87 -12.92
CA ASN A 5 -16.60 -34.88 -12.98
C ASN A 5 -16.90 -33.73 -12.00
N PRO A 6 -16.02 -33.38 -11.04
CA PRO A 6 -16.24 -32.21 -10.19
C PRO A 6 -15.99 -30.94 -11.03
N GLN A 7 -17.03 -30.11 -11.14
CA GLN A 7 -16.98 -28.79 -11.75
C GLN A 7 -15.82 -27.98 -11.15
N GLN A 8 -14.77 -27.72 -11.95
CA GLN A 8 -13.87 -26.60 -11.74
C GLN A 8 -14.70 -25.32 -11.77
N ARG A 9 -14.97 -24.74 -10.60
CA ARG A 9 -15.45 -23.36 -10.52
C ARG A 9 -14.30 -22.47 -10.96
N GLU A 10 -14.39 -21.90 -12.15
CA GLU A 10 -13.50 -20.81 -12.58
C GLU A 10 -13.57 -19.67 -11.56
N ASN A 11 -12.42 -19.31 -10.98
CA ASN A 11 -12.35 -18.17 -10.09
C ASN A 11 -12.54 -16.88 -10.92
N PRO A 12 -13.56 -16.04 -10.66
CA PRO A 12 -13.84 -14.82 -11.42
C PRO A 12 -12.71 -13.78 -11.40
N PHE A 13 -11.74 -13.94 -10.50
CA PHE A 13 -10.50 -13.16 -10.46
C PHE A 13 -9.62 -13.34 -11.70
N LEU A 14 -9.66 -14.54 -12.33
CA LEU A 14 -8.83 -14.86 -13.50
C LEU A 14 -9.30 -14.19 -14.78
N THR A 15 -10.60 -14.00 -14.94
CA THR A 15 -11.21 -13.50 -16.18
C THR A 15 -11.04 -11.98 -16.33
N ILE A 16 -10.74 -11.26 -15.25
CA ILE A 16 -10.76 -9.78 -15.21
C ILE A 16 -9.36 -9.17 -15.39
N ILE A 17 -8.29 -9.91 -15.12
CA ILE A 17 -6.89 -9.42 -15.16
C ILE A 17 -6.39 -9.18 -16.60
N THR A 18 -7.07 -9.68 -17.63
CA THR A 18 -6.68 -9.53 -19.05
C THR A 18 -7.02 -8.16 -19.67
N THR A 19 -7.67 -7.24 -18.95
CA THR A 19 -7.99 -5.91 -19.50
C THR A 19 -6.88 -4.88 -19.25
N ASN A 20 -6.34 -4.28 -20.32
CA ASN A 20 -5.34 -3.21 -20.28
C ASN A 20 -5.89 -1.95 -19.58
N ILE A 21 -5.30 -1.55 -18.46
CA ILE A 21 -5.77 -0.44 -17.60
C ILE A 21 -4.91 0.81 -17.81
N LYS A 22 -5.51 1.93 -18.22
CA LYS A 22 -4.85 3.25 -18.29
C LYS A 22 -5.12 4.05 -17.02
N PHE A 23 -4.06 4.58 -16.41
CA PHE A 23 -4.12 5.60 -15.35
C PHE A 23 -3.67 6.94 -15.93
N ASN A 24 -4.54 7.95 -15.89
CA ASN A 24 -4.16 9.31 -16.29
C ASN A 24 -3.98 10.21 -15.06
N LYS A 25 -2.96 11.09 -15.14
CA LYS A 25 -2.77 12.23 -14.25
C LYS A 25 -3.87 13.26 -14.49
N THR A 26 -4.45 13.77 -13.41
CA THR A 26 -5.55 14.74 -13.41
C THR A 26 -5.13 16.05 -14.10
N PRO A 27 -5.91 16.59 -15.05
CA PRO A 27 -5.70 17.95 -15.56
C PRO A 27 -6.32 18.99 -14.61
N ILE A 28 -5.63 20.13 -14.46
CA ILE A 28 -6.13 21.32 -13.77
C ILE A 28 -7.20 21.96 -14.65
N VAL A 29 -8.45 21.96 -14.20
CA VAL A 29 -9.58 22.58 -14.91
C VAL A 29 -9.71 24.05 -14.49
N SER A 30 -9.59 24.95 -15.45
CA SER A 30 -9.90 26.38 -15.31
C SER A 30 -11.40 26.62 -15.42
N TYR A 31 -12.01 27.27 -14.41
CA TYR A 31 -13.45 27.56 -14.38
C TYR A 31 -13.83 28.83 -15.16
N PRO A 32 -15.02 28.90 -15.82
CA PRO A 32 -15.47 30.07 -16.57
C PRO A 32 -15.81 31.29 -15.68
N GLU A 33 -15.43 32.49 -16.13
CA GLU A 33 -15.58 33.82 -15.48
C GLU A 33 -16.95 34.07 -14.81
N LYS A 34 -18.05 33.61 -15.43
CA LYS A 34 -19.42 33.80 -14.90
C LYS A 34 -19.70 32.98 -13.62
N MET A 35 -19.08 31.82 -13.44
CA MET A 35 -19.18 31.06 -12.19
C MET A 35 -18.38 31.73 -11.07
N ARG A 36 -17.25 32.36 -11.41
CA ARG A 36 -16.41 33.12 -10.47
C ARG A 36 -17.15 34.35 -9.94
N LEU A 37 -17.83 35.11 -10.79
CA LEU A 37 -18.62 36.28 -10.37
C LEU A 37 -19.85 35.91 -9.52
N THR A 38 -20.45 34.73 -9.78
CA THR A 38 -21.58 34.21 -8.98
C THR A 38 -21.11 33.72 -7.61
N ALA A 39 -19.94 33.06 -7.54
CA ALA A 39 -19.30 32.68 -6.28
C ALA A 39 -18.89 33.89 -5.44
N VAL A 40 -18.41 34.97 -6.07
CA VAL A 40 -18.07 36.23 -5.39
C VAL A 40 -19.33 36.90 -4.81
N LYS A 41 -20.43 36.97 -5.57
CA LYS A 41 -21.72 37.51 -5.07
C LYS A 41 -22.32 36.66 -3.92
N LEU A 42 -22.18 35.34 -3.97
CA LEU A 42 -22.57 34.44 -2.86
C LEU A 42 -21.67 34.63 -1.64
N SER A 43 -20.36 34.86 -1.82
CA SER A 43 -19.42 35.13 -0.73
C SER A 43 -19.70 36.46 -0.03
N GLY A 44 -20.10 37.50 -0.78
CA GLY A 44 -20.46 38.81 -0.22
C GLY A 44 -21.75 38.78 0.60
N LYS A 45 -22.73 37.95 0.23
CA LYS A 45 -23.95 37.73 1.03
C LYS A 45 -23.69 36.92 2.31
N TYR A 46 -22.74 35.99 2.28
CA TYR A 46 -22.34 35.21 3.47
C TYR A 46 -21.48 36.01 4.47
N GLN A 47 -20.78 37.05 4.03
CA GLN A 47 -19.97 37.92 4.90
C GLN A 47 -20.81 38.88 5.78
N GLN A 48 -22.08 39.12 5.45
CA GLN A 48 -22.95 40.03 6.23
C GLN A 48 -23.88 39.32 7.23
N GLN A 49 -23.92 37.98 7.26
CA GLN A 49 -24.49 37.26 8.40
C GLN A 49 -23.40 37.03 9.44
N ALA A 50 -23.41 37.85 10.49
CA ALA A 50 -22.49 37.77 11.62
C ALA A 50 -22.38 36.32 12.15
N LEU A 51 -21.26 35.67 11.82
CA LEU A 51 -20.84 34.39 12.38
C LEU A 51 -20.62 34.59 13.88
N SER A 52 -21.54 34.05 14.69
CA SER A 52 -21.29 33.84 16.12
C SER A 52 -19.97 33.07 16.28
N PRO A 53 -19.01 33.50 17.13
CA PRO A 53 -17.65 32.97 17.10
C PRO A 53 -17.63 31.45 17.35
N ALA A 54 -16.87 30.74 16.51
CA ALA A 54 -16.61 29.31 16.68
C ALA A 54 -15.85 29.07 18.00
N VAL A 55 -16.16 27.98 18.70
CA VAL A 55 -15.44 27.59 19.93
C VAL A 55 -13.97 27.34 19.58
N ASP A 56 -13.06 28.02 20.27
CA ASP A 56 -11.62 27.71 20.20
C ASP A 56 -11.36 26.36 20.89
N MET A 57 -11.20 25.32 20.06
CA MET A 57 -10.93 23.95 20.49
C MET A 57 -9.64 23.83 21.30
N LEU A 58 -8.58 24.59 20.95
CA LEU A 58 -7.30 24.51 21.63
C LEU A 58 -7.37 25.18 23.00
N ASP A 59 -8.04 26.32 23.10
CA ASP A 59 -8.30 26.97 24.39
C ASP A 59 -9.13 26.08 25.32
N LEU A 60 -10.24 25.54 24.82
CA LEU A 60 -11.10 24.62 25.58
C LEU A 60 -10.31 23.40 26.07
N TYR A 61 -9.50 22.81 25.18
CA TYR A 61 -8.62 21.70 25.52
C TYR A 61 -7.63 22.06 26.64
N LYS A 62 -6.95 23.21 26.54
CA LYS A 62 -5.99 23.70 27.56
C LYS A 62 -6.67 23.95 28.90
N ARG A 63 -7.86 24.56 28.91
CA ARG A 63 -8.66 24.79 30.12
C ARG A 63 -9.01 23.46 30.79
N ILE A 64 -9.47 22.49 30.01
CA ILE A 64 -9.79 21.13 30.51
C ILE A 64 -8.56 20.45 31.11
N CYS A 65 -7.40 20.54 30.45
CA CYS A 65 -6.14 19.99 30.97
C CYS A 65 -5.70 20.62 32.29
N LYS A 66 -5.90 21.92 32.47
CA LYS A 66 -5.60 22.60 33.74
C LYS A 66 -6.57 22.21 34.87
N ALA A 67 -7.82 21.94 34.55
CA ALA A 67 -8.85 21.64 35.53
C ALA A 67 -8.86 20.18 36.01
N TYR A 68 -8.42 19.24 35.16
CA TYR A 68 -8.45 17.81 35.45
C TYR A 68 -7.62 17.36 36.67
N PRO A 69 -6.36 17.81 36.87
CA PRO A 69 -5.53 17.36 38.01
C PRO A 69 -6.17 17.63 39.37
N ILE A 70 -6.93 18.72 39.49
CA ILE A 70 -7.66 19.13 40.69
C ILE A 70 -9.14 18.71 40.66
N LYS A 71 -9.56 17.94 39.63
CA LYS A 71 -10.95 17.49 39.38
C LYS A 71 -11.99 18.62 39.45
N ARG A 72 -11.61 19.85 39.11
CA ARG A 72 -12.48 21.04 39.21
C ARG A 72 -13.45 21.10 38.04
N LYS A 73 -14.77 21.00 38.29
CA LYS A 73 -15.79 21.25 37.26
C LYS A 73 -15.73 22.69 36.76
N LEU A 74 -15.23 22.86 35.53
CA LEU A 74 -15.32 24.13 34.79
C LEU A 74 -16.77 24.46 34.43
N PRO A 75 -17.20 25.73 34.53
CA PRO A 75 -18.43 26.20 33.91
C PRO A 75 -18.21 26.23 32.39
N LEU A 76 -18.83 25.29 31.68
CA LEU A 76 -18.76 25.20 30.22
C LEU A 76 -20.08 25.62 29.60
N GLU A 77 -20.00 26.43 28.54
CA GLU A 77 -21.17 26.80 27.75
C GLU A 77 -21.72 25.61 26.97
N ARG A 78 -23.00 25.68 26.58
CA ARG A 78 -23.64 24.66 25.75
C ARG A 78 -22.90 24.38 24.44
N LYS A 79 -22.21 25.37 23.85
CA LYS A 79 -21.40 25.20 22.63
C LYS A 79 -20.09 24.46 22.91
N GLU A 80 -19.47 24.71 24.06
CA GLU A 80 -18.25 24.02 24.51
C GLU A 80 -18.54 22.55 24.82
N ILE A 81 -19.63 22.26 25.55
CA ILE A 81 -20.05 20.89 25.89
C ILE A 81 -20.25 20.05 24.62
N LYS A 82 -20.90 20.62 23.59
CA LYS A 82 -21.09 19.95 22.29
C LYS A 82 -19.78 19.63 21.56
N THR A 83 -18.70 20.33 21.90
CA THR A 83 -17.39 20.23 21.27
C THR A 83 -16.49 19.20 21.97
N LEU A 84 -16.84 18.80 23.21
CA LEU A 84 -16.06 17.84 24.01
C LEU A 84 -15.79 16.49 23.33
N PRO A 85 -16.70 15.90 22.53
CA PRO A 85 -16.36 14.71 21.76
C PRO A 85 -15.16 14.91 20.84
N ASN A 86 -14.95 16.10 20.27
CA ASN A 86 -13.76 16.37 19.46
C ASN A 86 -12.51 16.49 20.34
N VAL A 87 -12.64 17.13 21.51
CA VAL A 87 -11.56 17.31 22.50
C VAL A 87 -11.01 15.96 22.97
N LEU A 88 -11.90 14.97 23.23
CA LEU A 88 -11.52 13.61 23.65
C LEU A 88 -10.49 12.95 22.71
N TYR A 89 -10.64 13.15 21.41
CA TYR A 89 -9.81 12.53 20.37
C TYR A 89 -8.75 13.47 19.80
N ALA A 90 -8.63 14.70 20.32
CA ALA A 90 -7.66 15.66 19.85
C ALA A 90 -6.22 15.20 20.17
N ASN A 91 -5.32 15.42 19.21
CA ASN A 91 -3.89 15.21 19.38
C ASN A 91 -3.17 16.48 18.91
N TYR A 92 -2.61 17.23 19.86
CA TYR A 92 -1.87 18.47 19.62
C TYR A 92 -0.34 18.28 19.69
N GLY A 93 0.14 17.04 19.50
CA GLY A 93 1.57 16.71 19.56
C GLY A 93 2.10 16.56 20.98
N ALA A 94 3.42 16.46 21.11
CA ALA A 94 4.11 16.09 22.36
C ALA A 94 3.87 17.05 23.54
N SER A 95 3.48 18.30 23.27
CA SER A 95 3.26 19.33 24.28
C SER A 95 1.98 19.16 25.11
N LEU A 96 1.03 18.34 24.65
CA LEU A 96 -0.26 18.16 25.32
C LEU A 96 -0.62 16.67 25.39
N PRO A 97 -1.23 16.21 26.50
CA PRO A 97 -1.59 14.81 26.64
C PRO A 97 -2.62 14.38 25.58
N VAL A 98 -2.73 13.10 25.28
CA VAL A 98 -3.91 12.59 24.56
C VAL A 98 -4.91 12.12 25.60
N ILE A 99 -6.08 12.75 25.70
CA ILE A 99 -7.07 12.48 26.76
C ILE A 99 -7.46 11.00 26.78
N LEU A 100 -7.71 10.44 25.59
CA LEU A 100 -8.07 9.03 25.42
C LEU A 100 -7.01 8.04 25.95
N ASN A 101 -5.76 8.47 26.15
CA ASN A 101 -4.72 7.61 26.72
C ASN A 101 -4.82 7.46 28.25
N LYS A 102 -5.73 8.18 28.93
CA LYS A 102 -5.90 8.15 30.39
C LYS A 102 -7.37 7.88 30.75
N LYS A 103 -7.64 6.80 31.49
CA LYS A 103 -9.00 6.36 31.86
C LYS A 103 -9.74 7.43 32.66
N GLU A 104 -9.10 7.93 33.72
CA GLU A 104 -9.70 8.89 34.64
C GLU A 104 -9.93 10.24 33.97
N PHE A 105 -9.04 10.64 33.04
CA PHE A 105 -9.22 11.87 32.28
C PHE A 105 -10.38 11.75 31.28
N THR A 106 -10.50 10.59 30.63
CA THR A 106 -11.63 10.29 29.76
C THR A 106 -12.95 10.35 30.54
N SER A 107 -13.03 9.69 31.70
CA SER A 107 -14.20 9.74 32.59
C SER A 107 -14.53 11.17 33.02
N TYR A 108 -13.51 11.97 33.35
CA TYR A 108 -13.69 13.37 33.72
C TYR A 108 -14.35 14.18 32.59
N VAL A 109 -13.91 14.03 31.33
CA VAL A 109 -14.52 14.72 30.19
C VAL A 109 -15.93 14.20 29.90
N LEU A 110 -16.14 12.88 29.94
CA LEU A 110 -17.47 12.29 29.73
C LEU A 110 -18.49 12.75 30.79
N SER A 111 -18.05 13.07 32.01
CA SER A 111 -18.95 13.58 33.06
C SER A 111 -19.62 14.92 32.73
N TYR A 112 -19.19 15.61 31.67
CA TYR A 112 -19.85 16.83 31.17
C TYR A 112 -20.93 16.55 30.13
N LEU A 113 -20.95 15.33 29.57
CA LEU A 113 -21.93 14.94 28.57
C LEU A 113 -23.16 14.38 29.26
N ASP A 114 -24.30 14.95 28.94
CA ASP A 114 -25.60 14.37 29.26
C ASP A 114 -25.85 13.14 28.36
N ALA A 115 -25.93 11.96 29.00
CA ALA A 115 -26.15 10.68 28.34
C ALA A 115 -27.56 10.53 27.73
N GLU A 116 -28.54 11.27 28.25
CA GLU A 116 -29.91 11.27 27.72
C GLU A 116 -30.08 12.24 26.55
N ASN A 117 -29.11 13.13 26.32
CA ASN A 117 -29.17 14.10 25.25
C ASN A 117 -28.76 13.48 23.90
N PRO A 118 -29.69 13.33 22.92
CA PRO A 118 -29.39 12.65 21.66
C PRO A 118 -28.32 13.36 20.84
N ARG A 119 -28.17 14.68 20.97
CA ARG A 119 -27.17 15.47 20.23
C ARG A 119 -25.77 15.30 20.79
N HIS A 120 -25.64 15.09 22.09
CA HIS A 120 -24.34 14.78 22.71
C HIS A 120 -23.93 13.37 22.33
N LEU A 121 -24.83 12.39 22.51
CA LEU A 121 -24.54 11.00 22.22
C LEU A 121 -24.24 10.75 20.74
N SER A 122 -25.01 11.34 19.82
CA SER A 122 -24.77 11.23 18.37
C SER A 122 -23.39 11.76 17.96
N ARG A 123 -22.94 12.88 18.52
CA ARG A 123 -21.59 13.42 18.29
C ARG A 123 -20.50 12.52 18.87
N LEU A 124 -20.74 11.97 20.06
CA LEU A 124 -19.81 11.05 20.70
C LEU A 124 -19.64 9.76 19.89
N ILE A 125 -20.75 9.16 19.44
CA ILE A 125 -20.74 7.98 18.55
C ILE A 125 -19.96 8.27 17.27
N PHE A 126 -20.24 9.41 16.63
CA PHE A 126 -19.53 9.80 15.41
C PHE A 126 -18.02 9.91 15.64
N GLN A 127 -17.58 10.59 16.70
CA GLN A 127 -16.15 10.72 17.00
C GLN A 127 -15.51 9.40 17.44
N PHE A 128 -16.24 8.54 18.14
CA PHE A 128 -15.81 7.20 18.52
C PHE A 128 -15.51 6.33 17.30
N LEU A 129 -16.44 6.25 16.34
CA LEU A 129 -16.24 5.45 15.12
C LEU A 129 -15.20 6.08 14.19
N LYS A 130 -15.22 7.42 14.05
CA LYS A 130 -14.26 8.14 13.19
C LYS A 130 -12.82 7.98 13.67
N ASN A 131 -12.59 8.01 14.99
CA ASN A 131 -11.27 7.95 15.60
C ASN A 131 -11.08 6.68 16.43
N TYR A 132 -11.71 5.58 16.02
CA TYR A 132 -11.65 4.28 16.71
C TYR A 132 -10.20 3.87 17.00
N ARG A 133 -9.92 3.50 18.25
CA ARG A 133 -8.58 3.18 18.79
C ARG A 133 -8.68 2.22 19.96
N GLN A 134 -8.87 0.92 19.69
CA GLN A 134 -9.10 -0.11 20.71
C GLN A 134 -7.97 -0.21 21.75
N GLU A 135 -6.73 0.03 21.34
CA GLU A 135 -5.52 0.02 22.18
C GLU A 135 -5.49 1.14 23.25
N ALA A 136 -6.27 2.21 23.09
CA ALA A 136 -6.21 3.35 24.00
C ALA A 136 -6.96 3.05 25.32
N PRO A 137 -6.36 3.26 26.51
CA PRO A 137 -7.01 2.94 27.78
C PRO A 137 -8.40 3.56 27.99
N GLY A 138 -8.65 4.77 27.48
CA GLY A 138 -9.94 5.46 27.54
C GLY A 138 -10.97 4.99 26.51
N HIS A 139 -10.58 4.20 25.50
CA HIS A 139 -11.49 3.68 24.49
C HIS A 139 -12.65 2.89 25.11
N GLU A 140 -12.32 1.98 26.02
CA GLU A 140 -13.29 1.14 26.72
C GLU A 140 -14.27 1.99 27.56
N ILE A 141 -13.76 3.05 28.20
CA ILE A 141 -14.60 3.98 28.98
C ILE A 141 -15.63 4.66 28.07
N VAL A 142 -15.22 5.13 26.89
CA VAL A 142 -16.16 5.73 25.92
C VAL A 142 -17.14 4.70 25.37
N ARG A 143 -16.66 3.49 25.02
CA ARG A 143 -17.49 2.38 24.53
C ARG A 143 -18.60 2.05 25.53
N SER A 144 -18.25 1.77 26.79
CA SER A 144 -19.22 1.44 27.83
C SER A 144 -20.19 2.59 28.11
N PHE A 145 -19.72 3.84 28.08
CA PHE A 145 -20.59 5.01 28.24
C PHE A 145 -21.64 5.08 27.12
N ILE A 146 -21.23 4.88 25.86
CA ILE A 146 -22.14 4.87 24.71
C ILE A 146 -23.15 3.72 24.81
N GLU A 147 -22.66 2.51 25.11
CA GLU A 147 -23.49 1.32 25.24
C GLU A 147 -24.59 1.51 26.30
N GLN A 148 -24.23 1.96 27.50
CA GLN A 148 -25.18 2.24 28.57
C GLN A 148 -26.16 3.38 28.22
N ALA A 149 -25.69 4.42 27.55
CA ALA A 149 -26.53 5.53 27.12
C ALA A 149 -27.55 5.10 26.06
N LEU A 150 -27.17 4.24 25.10
CA LEU A 150 -28.05 3.73 24.07
C LEU A 150 -29.17 2.83 24.63
N LEU A 151 -28.91 2.07 25.69
CA LEU A 151 -29.92 1.25 26.37
C LEU A 151 -31.02 2.09 27.03
N ARG A 152 -30.69 3.30 27.49
CA ARG A 152 -31.62 4.20 28.19
C ARG A 152 -32.27 5.24 27.27
N ALA A 153 -31.68 5.48 26.10
CA ALA A 153 -32.13 6.51 25.18
C ALA A 153 -33.52 6.21 24.59
N LYS A 154 -34.39 7.23 24.55
CA LYS A 154 -35.69 7.11 23.87
C LYS A 154 -35.49 6.95 22.35
N PRO A 155 -36.17 5.99 21.70
CA PRO A 155 -36.05 5.75 20.26
C PRO A 155 -36.38 7.02 19.47
N SER A 156 -35.37 7.57 18.79
CA SER A 156 -35.47 8.82 18.04
C SER A 156 -34.33 8.89 17.01
N VAL A 157 -33.54 9.98 17.00
CA VAL A 157 -32.34 10.16 16.15
C VAL A 157 -31.29 9.06 16.38
N LEU A 158 -31.38 8.35 17.52
CA LEU A 158 -30.47 7.28 17.92
C LEU A 158 -30.94 5.87 17.52
N ARG A 159 -32.18 5.71 17.02
CA ARG A 159 -32.78 4.40 16.73
C ARG A 159 -31.86 3.52 15.88
N LYS A 160 -31.28 4.12 14.86
CA LYS A 160 -30.32 3.48 13.95
C LYS A 160 -29.08 2.91 14.67
N TRP A 161 -28.57 3.60 15.69
CA TRP A 161 -27.44 3.12 16.50
C TRP A 161 -27.87 2.11 17.57
N GLN A 162 -29.12 2.16 18.02
CA GLN A 162 -29.71 1.14 18.89
C GLN A 162 -29.88 -0.19 18.12
N GLU A 163 -30.39 -0.12 16.88
CA GLU A 163 -30.51 -1.28 15.98
C GLU A 163 -29.15 -1.86 15.56
N ASN A 164 -28.10 -1.03 15.57
CA ASN A 164 -26.73 -1.42 15.23
C ASN A 164 -25.79 -1.32 16.46
N SER A 165 -26.28 -1.68 17.64
CA SER A 165 -25.52 -1.60 18.90
C SER A 165 -24.24 -2.45 18.92
N VAL A 166 -24.13 -3.42 18.00
CA VAL A 166 -22.95 -4.27 17.78
C VAL A 166 -21.64 -3.49 17.63
N PHE A 167 -21.67 -2.24 17.14
CA PHE A 167 -20.45 -1.41 17.03
C PHE A 167 -19.83 -1.04 18.38
N PHE A 168 -20.62 -1.17 19.45
CA PHE A 168 -20.22 -0.83 20.80
C PHE A 168 -20.03 -2.08 21.67
N ASP A 169 -20.04 -3.29 21.08
CA ASP A 169 -19.64 -4.53 21.75
C ASP A 169 -18.11 -4.60 21.89
N TYR A 170 -17.60 -5.24 22.94
CA TYR A 170 -16.17 -5.54 23.10
C TYR A 170 -15.61 -6.43 21.96
N LYS A 171 -16.46 -7.25 21.34
CA LYS A 171 -16.15 -8.12 20.19
C LYS A 171 -16.60 -7.55 18.85
N CYS A 172 -16.88 -6.24 18.77
CA CYS A 172 -17.50 -5.62 17.60
C CYS A 172 -16.82 -5.97 16.26
N LEU A 173 -15.48 -5.96 16.19
CA LEU A 173 -14.75 -6.29 14.96
C LEU A 173 -15.00 -7.74 14.50
N ASP A 174 -15.08 -8.69 15.44
CA ASP A 174 -15.39 -10.09 15.15
C ASP A 174 -16.83 -10.25 14.65
N THR A 175 -17.78 -9.64 15.36
CA THR A 175 -19.20 -9.73 15.01
C THR A 175 -19.48 -9.06 13.67
N ILE A 176 -18.87 -7.91 13.39
CA ILE A 176 -19.00 -7.21 12.12
C ILE A 176 -18.34 -8.01 10.99
N ARG A 177 -17.14 -8.57 11.21
CA ARG A 177 -16.50 -9.48 10.25
C ARG A 177 -17.42 -10.64 9.89
N ASN A 178 -18.04 -11.30 10.86
CA ASN A 178 -18.91 -12.46 10.62
C ASN A 178 -20.17 -12.11 9.80
N LYS A 179 -20.55 -10.83 9.74
CA LYS A 179 -21.66 -10.34 8.90
C LYS A 179 -21.26 -10.07 7.46
N LEU A 180 -19.96 -9.90 7.14
CA LEU A 180 -19.50 -9.51 5.80
C LEU A 180 -19.93 -10.46 4.69
N SER A 181 -20.00 -11.77 4.97
CA SER A 181 -20.42 -12.77 4.00
C SER A 181 -21.83 -12.52 3.47
N LYS A 182 -22.72 -11.91 4.27
CA LYS A 182 -24.09 -11.53 3.87
C LYS A 182 -24.13 -10.34 2.90
N TYR A 183 -23.02 -9.62 2.76
CA TYR A 183 -22.90 -8.42 1.93
C TYR A 183 -21.91 -8.62 0.77
N ASP A 184 -21.66 -9.87 0.38
CA ASP A 184 -20.63 -10.24 -0.60
C ASP A 184 -19.26 -9.60 -0.30
N PHE A 185 -18.99 -9.39 1.00
CA PHE A 185 -17.80 -8.72 1.52
C PHE A 185 -17.58 -7.28 1.06
N ASP A 186 -18.62 -6.59 0.56
CA ASP A 186 -18.60 -5.15 0.34
C ASP A 186 -18.71 -4.41 1.68
N ILE A 187 -17.56 -4.03 2.24
CA ILE A 187 -17.46 -3.29 3.49
C ILE A 187 -18.23 -1.96 3.41
N ASN A 188 -18.14 -1.25 2.28
CA ASN A 188 -18.78 0.07 2.15
C ASN A 188 -20.30 -0.07 2.17
N ASN A 189 -20.85 -1.01 1.41
CA ASN A 189 -22.28 -1.27 1.37
C ASN A 189 -22.79 -1.74 2.75
N MET A 190 -22.10 -2.70 3.37
CA MET A 190 -22.44 -3.19 4.70
C MET A 190 -22.48 -2.05 5.72
N LEU A 191 -21.38 -1.32 5.87
CA LEU A 191 -21.28 -0.24 6.84
C LEU A 191 -22.26 0.90 6.55
N THR A 192 -22.53 1.21 5.28
CA THR A 192 -23.55 2.20 4.90
C THR A 192 -24.95 1.75 5.35
N SER A 193 -25.29 0.48 5.13
CA SER A 193 -26.57 -0.10 5.56
C SER A 193 -26.74 -0.09 7.09
N MET A 194 -25.65 -0.25 7.83
CA MET A 194 -25.60 -0.17 9.30
C MET A 194 -25.41 1.24 9.83
N GLY A 195 -25.12 2.17 8.93
CA GLY A 195 -25.33 3.57 9.18
C GLY A 195 -24.21 4.56 8.98
N PHE A 196 -23.11 4.11 8.43
CA PHE A 196 -21.94 4.95 8.22
C PHE A 196 -22.25 6.02 7.17
N SER A 197 -21.81 7.24 7.47
CA SER A 197 -21.69 8.29 6.47
C SER A 197 -20.36 8.12 5.71
N GLU A 198 -20.18 8.84 4.61
CA GLU A 198 -18.91 8.85 3.87
C GLU A 198 -17.70 9.20 4.76
N GLN A 199 -17.89 10.09 5.73
CA GLN A 199 -16.83 10.46 6.67
C GLN A 199 -16.47 9.31 7.64
N LEU A 200 -17.44 8.48 8.01
CA LEU A 200 -17.20 7.30 8.85
C LEU A 200 -16.61 6.14 8.04
N LEU A 201 -17.01 5.98 6.77
CA LEU A 201 -16.41 5.00 5.88
C LEU A 201 -14.90 5.23 5.75
N ASN A 202 -14.47 6.49 5.64
CA ASN A 202 -13.05 6.86 5.63
C ASN A 202 -12.44 7.01 7.04
N GLY A 203 -13.18 6.64 8.09
CA GLY A 203 -12.76 6.73 9.48
C GLY A 203 -11.91 5.54 9.94
N ASN A 204 -11.39 5.63 11.16
CA ASN A 204 -10.50 4.62 11.72
C ASN A 204 -11.21 3.31 12.03
N PHE A 205 -12.52 3.28 12.35
CA PHE A 205 -13.22 2.01 12.54
C PHE A 205 -13.10 1.11 11.31
N THR A 206 -13.37 1.65 10.12
CA THR A 206 -13.26 0.91 8.85
C THR A 206 -11.83 0.44 8.62
N ARG A 207 -10.84 1.30 8.90
CA ARG A 207 -9.42 0.95 8.76
C ARG A 207 -9.01 -0.19 9.69
N GLU A 208 -9.42 -0.15 10.95
CA GLU A 208 -9.15 -1.21 11.93
C GLU A 208 -9.90 -2.50 11.59
N LEU A 209 -11.13 -2.42 11.06
CA LEU A 209 -11.85 -3.58 10.55
C LEU A 209 -11.09 -4.25 9.39
N ILE A 210 -10.57 -3.47 8.45
CA ILE A 210 -9.75 -3.98 7.35
C ILE A 210 -8.50 -4.69 7.88
N LYS A 211 -7.74 -4.05 8.78
CA LYS A 211 -6.56 -4.67 9.40
C LYS A 211 -6.92 -5.96 10.13
N TYR A 212 -8.04 -5.98 10.85
CA TYR A 212 -8.53 -7.17 11.55
C TYR A 212 -8.86 -8.32 10.59
N ILE A 213 -9.50 -8.04 9.45
CA ILE A 213 -9.81 -9.03 8.40
C ILE A 213 -8.52 -9.68 7.88
N TYR A 214 -7.54 -8.88 7.46
CA TYR A 214 -6.31 -9.41 6.87
C TYR A 214 -5.37 -10.04 7.91
N GLY A 215 -5.36 -9.53 9.14
CA GLY A 215 -4.60 -10.10 10.26
C GLY A 215 -5.23 -11.38 10.86
N SER A 216 -6.50 -11.68 10.58
CA SER A 216 -7.17 -12.85 11.13
C SER A 216 -6.67 -14.15 10.50
N GLY A 217 -6.19 -15.09 11.31
CA GLY A 217 -5.81 -16.44 10.85
C GLY A 217 -7.01 -17.32 10.48
N THR A 218 -8.24 -16.92 10.80
CA THR A 218 -9.46 -17.71 10.53
C THR A 218 -10.01 -17.55 9.12
N ILE A 219 -9.61 -16.50 8.39
CA ILE A 219 -10.07 -16.28 7.01
C ILE A 219 -9.07 -17.00 6.08
N PRO A 220 -9.54 -17.93 5.23
CA PRO A 220 -8.67 -18.58 4.26
C PRO A 220 -7.97 -17.57 3.35
N TYR A 221 -6.74 -17.89 2.96
CA TYR A 221 -5.93 -16.99 2.13
C TYR A 221 -6.61 -16.67 0.79
N ASP A 222 -7.18 -17.66 0.12
CA ASP A 222 -7.87 -17.47 -1.16
C ASP A 222 -9.05 -16.49 -1.03
N THR A 223 -9.78 -16.58 0.09
CA THR A 223 -10.81 -15.59 0.40
C THR A 223 -10.19 -14.20 0.56
N LYS A 224 -9.11 -14.04 1.32
CA LYS A 224 -8.42 -12.74 1.45
C LYS A 224 -7.95 -12.18 0.12
N LEU A 225 -7.49 -13.04 -0.80
CA LEU A 225 -7.09 -12.65 -2.15
C LEU A 225 -8.27 -12.08 -2.93
N ASP A 226 -9.41 -12.78 -2.94
CA ASP A 226 -10.64 -12.32 -3.60
C ASP A 226 -11.16 -11.00 -3.00
N LEU A 227 -10.90 -10.75 -1.72
CA LEU A 227 -11.29 -9.51 -1.03
C LEU A 227 -10.47 -8.28 -1.43
N LEU A 228 -9.28 -8.44 -2.02
CA LEU A 228 -8.44 -7.29 -2.35
C LEU A 228 -9.13 -6.35 -3.34
N GLU A 229 -9.70 -6.89 -4.42
CA GLU A 229 -10.41 -6.07 -5.41
C GLU A 229 -11.71 -5.51 -4.82
N LYS A 230 -12.49 -6.33 -4.10
CA LYS A 230 -13.78 -5.92 -3.53
C LYS A 230 -13.66 -4.80 -2.50
N ILE A 231 -12.63 -4.83 -1.66
CA ILE A 231 -12.45 -3.84 -0.59
C ILE A 231 -11.75 -2.59 -1.12
N PHE A 232 -10.71 -2.75 -1.94
CA PHE A 232 -9.79 -1.66 -2.25
C PHE A 232 -10.03 -1.02 -3.61
N VAL A 233 -10.85 -1.59 -4.49
CA VAL A 233 -11.03 -1.06 -5.85
C VAL A 233 -12.45 -0.55 -6.02
N LYS A 234 -12.58 0.73 -6.40
CA LYS A 234 -13.87 1.33 -6.79
C LYS A 234 -13.81 1.86 -8.21
N SER A 235 -14.80 1.49 -9.01
CA SER A 235 -15.00 2.04 -10.35
C SER A 235 -15.65 3.43 -10.26
N ASN A 236 -15.08 4.38 -10.99
CA ASN A 236 -15.64 5.70 -11.24
C ASN A 236 -16.63 5.64 -12.41
N ARG A 237 -17.39 6.72 -12.60
CA ARG A 237 -18.41 6.83 -13.67
C ARG A 237 -17.83 6.78 -15.08
N ASP A 238 -16.59 7.19 -15.24
CA ASP A 238 -15.84 7.15 -16.51
C ASP A 238 -15.16 5.80 -16.77
N GLY A 239 -15.42 4.79 -15.93
CA GLY A 239 -14.80 3.47 -16.00
C GLY A 239 -13.39 3.40 -15.40
N SER A 240 -12.80 4.53 -14.97
CA SER A 240 -11.52 4.51 -14.27
C SER A 240 -11.66 3.87 -12.89
N LYS A 241 -10.61 3.19 -12.41
CA LYS A 241 -10.61 2.54 -11.09
C LYS A 241 -9.74 3.37 -10.13
N ARG A 242 -10.20 3.58 -8.90
CA ARG A 242 -9.40 4.19 -7.81
C ARG A 242 -9.18 3.21 -6.67
N ILE A 243 -8.03 3.34 -6.00
CA ILE A 243 -7.70 2.58 -4.80
C ILE A 243 -8.30 3.27 -3.58
N LEU A 244 -9.03 2.52 -2.76
CA LEU A 244 -9.57 2.93 -1.46
C LEU A 244 -8.60 2.51 -0.36
N PHE A 245 -8.70 3.15 0.81
CA PHE A 245 -7.99 2.74 2.04
C PHE A 245 -6.48 2.52 1.84
N GLN A 246 -5.84 3.39 1.05
CA GLN A 246 -4.44 3.24 0.70
C GLN A 246 -3.54 3.19 1.95
N GLU A 247 -3.97 3.82 3.04
CA GLU A 247 -3.27 3.87 4.32
C GLU A 247 -3.22 2.52 5.05
N THR A 248 -4.12 1.58 4.73
CA THR A 248 -4.07 0.22 5.29
C THR A 248 -3.23 -0.74 4.46
N MET A 249 -2.84 -0.35 3.24
CA MET A 249 -2.07 -1.19 2.32
C MET A 249 -0.79 -1.77 2.93
N PRO A 250 0.02 -1.03 3.72
CA PRO A 250 1.22 -1.60 4.30
C PRO A 250 0.94 -2.78 5.23
N ASN A 251 -0.10 -2.69 6.07
CA ASN A 251 -0.50 -3.79 6.96
C ASN A 251 -1.08 -4.99 6.19
N VAL A 252 -1.84 -4.71 5.13
CA VAL A 252 -2.37 -5.77 4.24
C VAL A 252 -1.23 -6.46 3.51
N ALA A 253 -0.22 -5.72 3.06
CA ALA A 253 0.98 -6.27 2.44
C ALA A 253 1.73 -7.17 3.42
N ASP A 254 1.95 -6.75 4.67
CA ASP A 254 2.55 -7.61 5.70
C ASP A 254 1.77 -8.92 5.86
N CYS A 255 0.44 -8.86 5.94
CA CYS A 255 -0.38 -10.05 6.14
C CYS A 255 -0.41 -11.00 4.94
N MET A 256 -0.45 -10.45 3.72
CA MET A 256 -0.62 -11.24 2.49
C MET A 256 0.71 -11.71 1.91
N LEU A 257 1.77 -10.91 2.00
CA LEU A 257 3.07 -11.23 1.42
C LEU A 257 3.92 -12.13 2.34
N ASP A 258 3.70 -12.14 3.65
CA ASP A 258 4.41 -13.06 4.55
C ASP A 258 4.02 -14.52 4.27
N THR A 259 2.76 -14.79 3.92
CA THR A 259 2.27 -16.15 3.60
C THR A 259 2.52 -16.56 2.14
N PHE A 260 2.85 -15.59 1.29
CA PHE A 260 2.95 -15.73 -0.16
C PHE A 260 4.00 -16.75 -0.63
N PHE A 261 5.11 -16.87 0.08
CA PHE A 261 6.31 -17.51 -0.45
C PHE A 261 6.32 -19.04 -0.43
N ASN A 262 5.33 -19.69 0.19
CA ASN A 262 5.42 -21.12 0.50
C ASN A 262 4.27 -22.00 -0.03
N GLN A 263 3.14 -21.47 -0.51
CA GLN A 263 1.91 -22.27 -0.65
C GLN A 263 0.95 -21.90 -1.81
N HIS A 264 1.38 -21.16 -2.84
CA HIS A 264 0.43 -20.63 -3.86
C HIS A 264 0.80 -20.92 -5.32
N THR A 265 -0.22 -20.91 -6.18
CA THR A 265 -0.07 -21.07 -7.63
C THR A 265 0.53 -19.82 -8.28
N GLU A 266 1.26 -19.95 -9.39
CA GLU A 266 1.86 -18.79 -10.09
C GLU A 266 0.81 -17.74 -10.50
N THR A 267 -0.40 -18.20 -10.83
CA THR A 267 -1.55 -17.36 -11.12
C THR A 267 -1.91 -16.42 -9.95
N GLN A 268 -2.04 -16.98 -8.74
CA GLN A 268 -2.29 -16.19 -7.54
C GLN A 268 -1.11 -15.27 -7.24
N CYS A 269 0.11 -15.78 -7.47
CA CYS A 269 1.32 -15.03 -7.25
C CYS A 269 1.38 -13.74 -8.09
N ARG A 270 1.19 -13.91 -9.39
CA ARG A 270 1.12 -12.86 -10.40
C ARG A 270 0.08 -11.79 -10.08
N ALA A 271 -1.10 -12.22 -9.67
CA ALA A 271 -2.18 -11.29 -9.42
C ALA A 271 -1.95 -10.45 -8.15
N LEU A 272 -1.40 -11.05 -7.09
CA LEU A 272 -1.02 -10.32 -5.89
C LEU A 272 0.12 -9.32 -6.17
N ARG A 273 1.15 -9.72 -6.93
CA ARG A 273 2.22 -8.82 -7.39
C ARG A 273 1.62 -7.61 -8.11
N SER A 274 0.76 -7.88 -9.09
CA SER A 274 0.12 -6.84 -9.91
C SER A 274 -0.73 -5.91 -9.08
N PHE A 275 -1.47 -6.43 -8.09
CA PHE A 275 -2.28 -5.63 -7.19
C PHE A 275 -1.42 -4.69 -6.35
N PHE A 276 -0.40 -5.18 -5.65
CA PHE A 276 0.41 -4.33 -4.77
C PHE A 276 1.26 -3.31 -5.51
N ILE A 277 1.84 -3.68 -6.66
CA ILE A 277 2.59 -2.72 -7.50
C ILE A 277 1.67 -1.59 -7.96
N LYS A 278 0.44 -1.91 -8.33
CA LYS A 278 -0.55 -0.91 -8.74
C LYS A 278 -1.04 -0.05 -7.57
N ALA A 279 -1.22 -0.63 -6.38
CA ALA A 279 -1.76 0.06 -5.22
C ALA A 279 -0.71 0.92 -4.48
N MET A 280 0.54 0.46 -4.44
CA MET A 280 1.62 1.02 -3.61
C MET A 280 2.81 1.55 -4.41
N GLY A 281 2.84 1.31 -5.73
CA GLY A 281 3.98 1.59 -6.60
C GLY A 281 4.98 0.43 -6.65
N ASP A 282 6.01 0.57 -7.46
CA ASP A 282 7.09 -0.43 -7.58
C ASP A 282 8.13 -0.20 -6.47
N PRO A 283 8.38 -1.19 -5.59
CA PRO A 283 9.36 -1.06 -4.51
C PRO A 283 10.82 -1.07 -4.98
N ARG A 284 11.09 -1.35 -6.26
CA ARG A 284 12.45 -1.31 -6.85
C ARG A 284 12.88 0.09 -7.27
N ILE A 285 11.95 1.02 -7.42
CA ILE A 285 12.22 2.38 -7.91
C ILE A 285 12.25 3.34 -6.72
N ASP A 286 13.44 3.56 -6.18
CA ASP A 286 13.66 4.58 -5.15
C ASP A 286 13.83 5.96 -5.83
N GLY A 287 12.81 6.82 -5.79
CA GLY A 287 12.93 8.13 -6.43
C GLY A 287 11.75 9.12 -6.34
N PHE A 288 10.58 8.74 -5.83
CA PHE A 288 9.41 9.62 -5.79
C PHE A 288 8.81 9.78 -4.39
N GLY A 289 9.63 10.13 -3.40
CA GLY A 289 9.18 10.49 -2.05
C GLY A 289 8.79 9.29 -1.17
N PHE A 290 8.04 9.56 -0.10
CA PHE A 290 7.54 8.56 0.84
C PHE A 290 6.69 7.51 0.10
N THR A 291 7.26 6.34 -0.16
CA THR A 291 6.52 5.20 -0.74
C THR A 291 5.74 4.48 0.35
N TRP A 292 4.56 3.94 0.04
CA TRP A 292 3.80 3.13 0.99
C TRP A 292 4.59 1.90 1.47
N TRP A 293 5.54 1.43 0.65
CA TRP A 293 6.50 0.38 1.00
C TRP A 293 7.40 0.72 2.18
N SER A 294 7.64 2.00 2.51
CA SER A 294 8.41 2.39 3.70
C SER A 294 7.73 2.03 5.02
N GLN A 295 6.41 1.81 5.01
CA GLN A 295 5.62 1.41 6.17
C GLN A 295 5.40 -0.11 6.26
N VAL A 296 5.81 -0.87 5.25
CA VAL A 296 5.79 -2.34 5.26
C VAL A 296 6.95 -2.83 6.11
N LYS A 297 6.79 -3.96 6.81
CA LYS A 297 7.87 -4.58 7.58
C LYS A 297 9.11 -4.74 6.70
N PRO A 298 10.33 -4.41 7.20
CA PRO A 298 11.54 -4.48 6.40
C PRO A 298 11.78 -5.84 5.75
N GLN A 299 11.45 -6.93 6.44
CA GLN A 299 11.61 -8.29 5.93
C GLN A 299 10.63 -8.59 4.78
N THR A 300 9.35 -8.28 4.94
CA THR A 300 8.32 -8.48 3.91
C THR A 300 8.66 -7.70 2.64
N ARG A 301 9.06 -6.43 2.79
CA ARG A 301 9.54 -5.59 1.68
C ARG A 301 10.77 -6.20 1.00
N LYS A 302 11.73 -6.71 1.78
CA LYS A 302 12.94 -7.36 1.26
C LYS A 302 12.59 -8.60 0.44
N ASN A 303 11.75 -9.49 0.98
CA ASN A 303 11.31 -10.70 0.29
C ASN A 303 10.58 -10.37 -1.02
N PHE A 304 9.69 -9.37 -0.99
CA PHE A 304 8.97 -8.96 -2.20
C PHE A 304 9.89 -8.34 -3.24
N ARG A 305 10.91 -7.56 -2.85
CA ARG A 305 11.93 -7.07 -3.80
C ARG A 305 12.76 -8.21 -4.39
N GLN A 306 13.17 -9.18 -3.58
CA GLN A 306 13.91 -10.36 -4.05
C GLN A 306 13.09 -11.19 -5.04
N LEU A 307 11.78 -11.33 -4.82
CA LEU A 307 10.87 -11.96 -5.77
C LEU A 307 10.89 -11.23 -7.12
N LEU A 308 10.75 -9.90 -7.10
CA LEU A 308 10.77 -9.10 -8.33
C LEU A 308 12.13 -9.18 -9.03
N ALA A 309 13.22 -9.21 -8.28
CA ALA A 309 14.56 -9.40 -8.82
C ALA A 309 14.71 -10.77 -9.51
N GLN A 310 14.16 -11.84 -8.92
CA GLN A 310 14.18 -13.18 -9.54
C GLN A 310 13.42 -13.17 -10.85
N LEU A 311 12.23 -12.57 -10.87
CA LEU A 311 11.39 -12.49 -12.07
C LEU A 311 12.05 -11.68 -13.17
N ASP A 312 12.70 -10.56 -12.85
CA ASP A 312 13.44 -9.77 -13.82
C ASP A 312 14.65 -10.53 -14.37
N LEU A 313 15.36 -11.27 -13.51
CA LEU A 313 16.50 -12.10 -13.89
C LEU A 313 16.06 -13.19 -14.87
N ASP A 314 14.99 -13.91 -14.53
CA ASP A 314 14.41 -14.95 -15.38
C ASP A 314 13.92 -14.36 -16.70
N PHE A 315 13.23 -13.21 -16.64
CA PHE A 315 12.75 -12.51 -17.83
C PHE A 315 13.89 -12.07 -18.75
N PHE A 316 14.97 -11.52 -18.18
CA PHE A 316 16.14 -11.12 -18.96
C PHE A 316 16.80 -12.32 -19.64
N PHE A 317 17.03 -13.43 -18.92
CA PHE A 317 17.66 -14.61 -19.51
C PHE A 317 16.76 -15.36 -20.50
N ASP A 318 15.45 -15.30 -20.33
CA ASP A 318 14.50 -15.75 -21.36
C ASP A 318 14.68 -14.97 -22.67
N ILE A 319 15.02 -13.68 -22.59
CA ILE A 319 15.31 -12.86 -23.79
C ILE A 319 16.68 -13.19 -24.37
N VAL A 320 17.67 -13.45 -23.52
CA VAL A 320 19.02 -13.88 -23.95
C VAL A 320 18.95 -15.18 -24.74
N ASP A 321 18.20 -16.16 -24.24
CA ASP A 321 18.09 -17.50 -24.86
C ASP A 321 17.58 -17.39 -26.32
N LEU A 322 16.66 -16.46 -26.60
CA LEU A 322 16.16 -16.23 -27.97
C LEU A 322 17.22 -15.72 -28.94
N SER A 323 18.14 -14.91 -28.44
CA SER A 323 19.18 -14.31 -29.28
C SER A 323 20.19 -15.35 -29.77
N ASN A 324 20.16 -16.57 -29.18
CA ASN A 324 20.90 -17.78 -29.56
C ASN A 324 22.41 -17.58 -29.81
N SER A 325 22.98 -16.44 -29.38
CA SER A 325 24.37 -16.07 -29.66
C SER A 325 25.33 -16.39 -28.51
N ASP A 326 24.84 -16.56 -27.27
CA ASP A 326 25.68 -16.85 -26.12
C ASP A 326 25.32 -18.17 -25.40
N ASN A 327 26.13 -19.21 -25.64
CA ASN A 327 26.03 -20.49 -24.93
C ASN A 327 26.35 -20.39 -23.43
N ASN A 328 26.92 -19.27 -22.95
CA ASN A 328 27.32 -19.10 -21.55
C ASN A 328 26.20 -18.56 -20.65
N TRP A 329 25.02 -18.24 -21.19
CA TRP A 329 23.94 -17.60 -20.44
C TRP A 329 23.54 -18.40 -19.19
N ARG A 330 23.60 -19.75 -19.24
CA ARG A 330 23.28 -20.62 -18.10
C ARG A 330 24.19 -20.35 -16.90
N TYR A 331 25.48 -20.17 -17.15
CA TYR A 331 26.46 -19.83 -16.12
C TYR A 331 26.24 -18.42 -15.57
N ARG A 332 25.87 -17.46 -16.42
CA ARG A 332 25.55 -16.08 -16.01
C ARG A 332 24.32 -16.06 -15.12
N ARG A 333 23.26 -16.77 -15.51
CA ARG A 333 22.03 -16.92 -14.72
C ARG A 333 22.33 -17.53 -13.35
N LYS A 334 23.00 -18.68 -13.30
CA LYS A 334 23.34 -19.36 -12.04
C LYS A 334 24.25 -18.54 -11.14
N PHE A 335 25.15 -17.75 -11.72
CA PHE A 335 25.97 -16.80 -10.99
C PHE A 335 25.12 -15.71 -10.31
N TRP A 336 24.23 -15.05 -11.03
CA TRP A 336 23.41 -13.98 -10.46
C TRP A 336 22.30 -14.49 -9.53
N GLU A 337 21.73 -15.66 -9.79
CA GLU A 337 20.87 -16.37 -8.84
C GLU A 337 21.59 -16.51 -7.49
N ALA A 338 22.89 -16.82 -7.48
CA ALA A 338 23.68 -16.95 -6.26
C ALA A 338 23.81 -15.65 -5.43
N TYR A 339 23.66 -14.49 -6.06
CA TYR A 339 23.71 -13.18 -5.40
C TYR A 339 22.35 -12.52 -5.21
N LEU A 340 21.25 -13.15 -5.63
CA LEU A 340 19.91 -12.55 -5.63
C LEU A 340 19.52 -11.92 -4.29
N SER A 341 19.90 -12.56 -3.17
CA SER A 341 19.56 -12.08 -1.84
C SER A 341 20.17 -10.71 -1.47
N PHE A 342 21.20 -10.28 -2.20
CA PHE A 342 21.92 -9.01 -2.06
C PHE A 342 21.49 -7.94 -3.07
N ILE A 343 20.64 -8.29 -4.05
CA ILE A 343 20.16 -7.37 -5.07
C ILE A 343 19.04 -6.49 -4.49
N GLU A 344 19.23 -5.18 -4.55
CA GLU A 344 18.35 -4.18 -3.95
C GLU A 344 17.34 -3.60 -4.95
N GLU A 345 17.80 -3.36 -6.17
CA GLU A 345 17.04 -2.78 -7.28
C GLU A 345 17.32 -3.60 -8.54
N THR A 346 16.32 -3.74 -9.40
CA THR A 346 16.44 -4.43 -10.70
C THR A 346 15.63 -3.70 -11.76
N TRP A 347 16.12 -3.71 -12.98
CA TRP A 347 15.43 -3.16 -14.14
C TRP A 347 15.91 -3.79 -15.44
N VAL A 348 14.99 -4.36 -16.21
CA VAL A 348 15.29 -4.87 -17.55
C VAL A 348 15.12 -3.75 -18.57
N VAL A 349 16.07 -3.62 -19.49
CA VAL A 349 16.08 -2.63 -20.57
C VAL A 349 16.15 -3.35 -21.90
N LEU A 350 15.10 -3.22 -22.71
CA LEU A 350 14.94 -3.99 -23.93
C LEU A 350 15.30 -3.19 -25.18
N GLY A 351 16.08 -3.80 -26.05
CA GLY A 351 16.23 -3.39 -27.45
C GLY A 351 15.02 -3.77 -28.30
N THR A 352 15.10 -3.46 -29.60
CA THR A 352 13.97 -3.64 -30.53
C THR A 352 13.51 -5.10 -30.63
N GLU A 353 14.42 -6.06 -30.72
CA GLU A 353 14.09 -7.49 -30.80
C GLU A 353 13.43 -8.01 -29.51
N GLY A 354 13.99 -7.66 -28.35
CA GLY A 354 13.42 -8.02 -27.05
C GLY A 354 11.99 -7.49 -26.88
N ARG A 355 11.73 -6.25 -27.31
CA ARG A 355 10.36 -5.67 -27.31
C ARG A 355 9.43 -6.41 -28.26
N ALA A 356 9.90 -6.75 -29.47
CA ALA A 356 9.10 -7.53 -30.42
C ALA A 356 8.76 -8.92 -29.87
N TYR A 357 9.71 -9.57 -29.19
CA TYR A 357 9.48 -10.85 -28.54
C TYR A 357 8.44 -10.77 -27.41
N VAL A 358 8.53 -9.76 -26.54
CA VAL A 358 7.55 -9.51 -25.48
C VAL A 358 6.16 -9.32 -26.07
N ASN A 359 6.04 -8.51 -27.12
CA ASN A 359 4.77 -8.27 -27.80
C ASN A 359 4.20 -9.56 -28.42
N LYS A 360 5.05 -10.40 -29.03
CA LYS A 360 4.64 -11.70 -29.59
C LYS A 360 4.19 -12.68 -28.52
N HIS A 361 4.75 -12.60 -27.32
CA HIS A 361 4.45 -13.47 -26.17
C HIS A 361 3.70 -12.71 -25.08
N ALA A 362 2.79 -11.81 -25.48
CA ALA A 362 2.02 -11.01 -24.55
C ALA A 362 1.26 -11.88 -23.53
N SER A 363 0.75 -13.05 -23.89
CA SER A 363 0.13 -13.96 -22.90
C SER A 363 1.07 -14.37 -21.75
N LYS A 364 2.37 -14.46 -21.99
CA LYS A 364 3.40 -14.78 -20.99
C LYS A 364 3.83 -13.56 -20.18
N TYR A 365 3.97 -12.39 -20.83
CA TYR A 365 4.60 -11.20 -20.25
C TYR A 365 3.69 -9.97 -20.07
N ASN A 366 2.42 -10.02 -20.49
CA ASN A 366 1.42 -8.97 -20.33
C ASN A 366 0.84 -8.98 -18.90
N ASP A 367 1.74 -9.04 -17.92
CA ASP A 367 1.40 -8.78 -16.56
C ASP A 367 1.69 -7.31 -16.27
N ASN A 368 0.74 -6.61 -15.65
CA ASN A 368 0.87 -5.19 -15.30
C ASN A 368 2.09 -4.87 -14.38
N TYR A 369 2.83 -5.87 -13.90
CA TYR A 369 4.09 -5.70 -13.15
C TYR A 369 5.36 -5.70 -14.01
N MET A 370 5.34 -6.28 -15.21
CA MET A 370 6.51 -6.37 -16.08
C MET A 370 6.76 -5.03 -16.77
N GLN A 371 7.37 -4.11 -16.01
CA GLN A 371 7.86 -2.85 -16.54
C GLN A 371 9.33 -3.00 -16.98
N TYR A 372 9.65 -2.42 -18.13
CA TYR A 372 11.00 -2.43 -18.67
C TYR A 372 11.34 -1.08 -19.31
N GLY A 373 12.63 -0.76 -19.34
CA GLY A 373 13.16 0.39 -20.07
C GLY A 373 13.29 0.10 -21.56
N ASN A 374 13.24 1.14 -22.38
CA ASN A 374 13.50 1.05 -23.81
C ASN A 374 14.95 1.45 -24.09
N LEU A 375 15.70 0.59 -24.78
CA LEU A 375 17.05 0.91 -25.23
C LEU A 375 17.01 1.63 -26.59
N GLU A 376 17.75 2.73 -26.69
CA GLU A 376 17.99 3.53 -27.90
C GLU A 376 19.46 3.48 -28.32
N GLY A 377 19.71 3.54 -29.63
CA GLY A 377 21.07 3.60 -30.19
C GLY A 377 21.87 2.30 -30.13
N ALA A 378 21.24 1.18 -29.80
CA ALA A 378 21.85 -0.14 -29.76
C ALA A 378 21.60 -0.94 -31.06
N SER A 379 22.40 -1.98 -31.26
CA SER A 379 22.07 -3.06 -32.19
C SER A 379 20.69 -3.64 -31.88
N TYR A 380 19.97 -4.07 -32.92
CA TYR A 380 18.62 -4.64 -32.86
C TYR A 380 18.43 -5.70 -31.75
N ARG A 381 19.48 -6.50 -31.48
CA ARG A 381 19.47 -7.64 -30.54
C ARG A 381 19.84 -7.33 -29.10
N GLN A 382 20.37 -6.14 -28.83
CA GLN A 382 20.95 -5.85 -27.52
C GLN A 382 19.89 -5.42 -26.51
N SER A 383 19.88 -6.10 -25.37
CA SER A 383 19.14 -5.73 -24.16
C SER A 383 20.11 -5.72 -22.98
N ALA A 384 19.74 -5.03 -21.90
CA ALA A 384 20.53 -4.92 -20.70
C ALA A 384 19.70 -5.24 -19.46
N PHE A 385 20.35 -5.77 -18.44
CA PHE A 385 19.81 -5.96 -17.11
C PHE A 385 20.61 -5.12 -16.14
N ILE A 386 19.93 -4.13 -15.54
CA ILE A 386 20.51 -3.22 -14.57
C ILE A 386 20.08 -3.70 -13.20
N PHE A 387 21.02 -3.85 -12.28
CA PHE A 387 20.70 -4.15 -10.89
C PHE A 387 21.69 -3.52 -9.94
N LYS A 388 21.26 -3.33 -8.68
CA LYS A 388 22.06 -2.66 -7.65
C LYS A 388 22.42 -3.62 -6.54
N ILE A 389 23.69 -3.58 -6.14
CA ILE A 389 24.21 -4.26 -4.96
C ILE A 389 25.05 -3.24 -4.17
N GLY A 390 24.58 -2.87 -2.98
CA GLY A 390 25.21 -1.81 -2.18
C GLY A 390 25.29 -0.50 -2.95
N LYS A 391 26.49 0.09 -3.04
CA LYS A 391 26.71 1.38 -3.72
C LYS A 391 26.97 1.27 -5.22
N TYR A 392 26.82 0.10 -5.82
CA TYR A 392 27.18 -0.15 -7.22
C TYR A 392 25.99 -0.60 -8.06
N TYR A 393 25.89 -0.04 -9.27
CA TYR A 393 25.04 -0.53 -10.33
C TYR A 393 25.82 -1.47 -11.24
N PHE A 394 25.23 -2.62 -11.57
CA PHE A 394 25.74 -3.61 -12.50
C PHE A 394 24.88 -3.58 -13.75
N VAL A 395 25.52 -3.65 -14.91
CA VAL A 395 24.87 -3.71 -16.22
C VAL A 395 25.34 -4.97 -16.93
N GLU A 396 24.46 -5.97 -16.98
CA GLU A 396 24.64 -7.23 -17.69
C GLU A 396 23.98 -7.14 -19.08
N TRP A 397 24.66 -7.60 -20.12
CA TRP A 397 24.21 -7.43 -21.51
C TRP A 397 23.76 -8.76 -22.13
N SER A 398 22.74 -8.72 -22.99
CA SER A 398 22.17 -9.95 -23.52
C SER A 398 23.08 -10.67 -24.52
N ASP A 399 23.81 -9.89 -25.33
CA ASP A 399 24.80 -10.37 -26.29
C ASP A 399 26.20 -10.48 -25.64
N SER A 400 27.26 -10.73 -26.41
CA SER A 400 28.67 -10.82 -25.99
C SER A 400 29.28 -9.51 -25.43
N GLY A 401 28.44 -8.64 -24.86
CA GLY A 401 28.84 -7.44 -24.12
C GLY A 401 29.46 -7.78 -22.76
N LYS A 402 30.37 -6.92 -22.31
CA LYS A 402 30.97 -7.01 -20.97
C LYS A 402 29.94 -6.71 -19.88
N LEU A 403 30.07 -7.38 -18.74
CA LEU A 403 29.47 -6.91 -17.49
C LEU A 403 30.17 -5.61 -17.09
N ARG A 404 29.41 -4.53 -16.84
CA ARG A 404 29.96 -3.24 -16.40
C ARG A 404 29.46 -2.88 -15.01
N VAL A 405 30.33 -2.29 -14.19
CA VAL A 405 30.01 -1.86 -12.82
C VAL A 405 30.23 -0.37 -12.67
N PHE A 406 29.25 0.33 -12.13
CA PHE A 406 29.23 1.77 -11.98
C PHE A 406 29.03 2.16 -10.51
N ASP A 407 29.72 3.19 -10.05
CA ASP A 407 29.47 3.78 -8.73
C ASP A 407 28.17 4.61 -8.79
N ALA A 408 27.20 4.28 -7.94
CA ALA A 408 25.90 4.95 -7.91
C ALA A 408 25.99 6.44 -7.57
N SER A 409 27.07 6.87 -6.89
CA SER A 409 27.30 8.29 -6.56
C SER A 409 27.92 9.10 -7.70
N ARG A 410 28.49 8.43 -8.72
CA ARG A 410 29.24 9.06 -9.82
C ARG A 410 28.61 8.87 -11.18
N SER A 411 27.79 7.84 -11.35
CA SER A 411 27.13 7.53 -12.62
C SER A 411 25.71 8.12 -12.68
N SER A 412 25.23 8.40 -13.89
CA SER A 412 23.83 8.77 -14.12
C SER A 412 22.89 7.56 -14.20
N ILE A 413 23.41 6.34 -14.02
CA ILE A 413 22.65 5.11 -14.14
C ILE A 413 21.69 5.01 -12.95
N ALA A 414 20.45 4.67 -13.26
CA ALA A 414 19.41 4.39 -12.27
C ALA A 414 18.42 3.39 -12.84
N THR A 415 17.70 2.68 -11.98
CA THR A 415 16.59 1.79 -12.35
C THR A 415 15.31 2.60 -12.61
N GLY A 416 14.29 1.99 -13.22
CA GLY A 416 12.97 2.59 -13.35
C GLY A 416 12.78 3.61 -14.49
N LYS A 417 13.83 3.93 -15.28
CA LYS A 417 13.68 4.88 -16.39
C LYS A 417 12.93 4.22 -17.55
N LYS A 418 12.15 5.04 -18.27
CA LYS A 418 11.42 4.59 -19.47
C LYS A 418 12.36 4.42 -20.68
N TRP A 419 13.41 5.23 -20.77
CA TRP A 419 14.33 5.27 -21.90
C TRP A 419 15.76 5.29 -21.41
N TYR A 420 16.62 4.54 -22.10
CA TYR A 420 18.06 4.47 -21.85
C TYR A 420 18.80 4.57 -23.17
N LYS A 421 19.91 5.31 -23.15
CA LYS A 421 20.82 5.38 -24.31
C LYS A 421 21.90 4.32 -24.17
N THR A 422 22.26 3.67 -25.27
CA THR A 422 23.32 2.65 -25.27
C THR A 422 24.65 3.19 -24.77
N ASN A 423 25.01 4.42 -25.14
CA ASN A 423 26.26 5.05 -24.70
C ASN A 423 26.27 5.35 -23.19
N GLU A 424 25.11 5.55 -22.57
CA GLU A 424 25.00 5.71 -21.11
C GLU A 424 25.32 4.39 -20.39
N LEU A 425 24.82 3.26 -20.92
CA LEU A 425 25.00 1.94 -20.33
C LEU A 425 26.35 1.28 -20.72
N LYS A 426 27.01 1.79 -21.78
CA LYS A 426 28.35 1.39 -22.24
C LYS A 426 29.39 2.47 -21.97
N ASP A 427 29.14 3.38 -21.02
CA ASP A 427 30.13 4.39 -20.68
C ASP A 427 31.40 3.71 -20.15
N ASP A 428 32.55 4.12 -20.70
CA ASP A 428 33.87 3.59 -20.34
C ASP A 428 34.38 4.15 -19.00
N ASN A 429 33.70 5.15 -18.44
CA ASN A 429 33.92 5.64 -17.06
C ASN A 429 33.35 4.69 -15.98
N CYS A 430 33.05 3.44 -16.34
CA CYS A 430 32.69 2.41 -15.36
C CYS A 430 33.85 2.14 -14.40
N VAL A 431 33.53 1.73 -13.18
CA VAL A 431 34.52 1.39 -12.13
C VAL A 431 35.34 0.17 -12.54
N VAL A 432 34.68 -0.81 -13.14
CA VAL A 432 35.29 -2.03 -13.67
C VAL A 432 34.39 -2.66 -14.72
N ASP A 433 35.00 -3.36 -15.68
CA ASP A 433 34.29 -4.25 -16.59
C ASP A 433 34.85 -5.68 -16.57
N PHE A 434 34.00 -6.64 -16.90
CA PHE A 434 34.35 -8.06 -16.95
C PHE A 434 33.86 -8.68 -18.26
N ILE A 435 34.74 -9.42 -18.91
CA ILE A 435 34.41 -10.27 -20.06
C ILE A 435 33.99 -11.64 -19.52
N HIS A 436 32.90 -12.21 -20.03
CA HIS A 436 32.39 -13.53 -19.64
C HIS A 436 33.19 -14.72 -20.20
N SER A 437 34.52 -14.60 -20.26
CA SER A 437 35.42 -15.63 -20.78
C SER A 437 35.62 -16.79 -19.79
N GLY A 438 35.70 -18.02 -20.28
CA GLY A 438 36.00 -19.19 -19.45
C GLY A 438 34.87 -19.58 -18.50
N ALA A 439 33.61 -19.41 -18.92
CA ALA A 439 32.43 -19.65 -18.08
C ALA A 439 32.35 -21.09 -17.53
N ALA A 440 32.69 -22.09 -18.35
CA ALA A 440 32.72 -23.51 -17.94
C ALA A 440 33.82 -23.82 -16.90
N ALA A 441 34.92 -23.06 -16.92
CA ALA A 441 35.99 -23.14 -15.92
C ALA A 441 35.75 -22.21 -14.71
N TYR A 442 34.61 -21.51 -14.67
CA TYR A 442 34.24 -20.54 -13.65
C TYR A 442 35.19 -19.33 -13.52
N SER A 443 35.96 -19.02 -14.56
CA SER A 443 37.05 -18.04 -14.50
C SER A 443 36.55 -16.61 -14.31
N TRP A 444 35.58 -16.15 -15.11
CA TRP A 444 35.03 -14.80 -14.96
C TRP A 444 34.21 -14.68 -13.67
N GLN A 445 33.49 -15.73 -13.29
CA GLN A 445 32.68 -15.78 -12.07
C GLN A 445 33.54 -15.58 -10.84
N LYS A 446 34.71 -16.24 -10.79
CA LYS A 446 35.67 -16.05 -9.69
C LYS A 446 36.15 -14.60 -9.62
N ARG A 447 36.50 -13.99 -10.76
CA ARG A 447 36.93 -12.58 -10.80
C ARG A 447 35.86 -11.61 -10.28
N VAL A 448 34.60 -11.82 -10.68
CA VAL A 448 33.48 -11.00 -10.21
C VAL A 448 33.22 -11.25 -8.72
N ALA A 449 33.28 -12.50 -8.26
CA ALA A 449 33.12 -12.84 -6.84
C ALA A 449 34.24 -12.23 -5.96
N ASP A 450 35.49 -12.29 -6.41
CA ASP A 450 36.63 -11.67 -5.72
C ASP A 450 36.48 -10.14 -5.66
N TRP A 451 35.96 -9.53 -6.74
CA TRP A 451 35.67 -8.09 -6.76
C TRP A 451 34.55 -7.71 -5.79
N LEU A 452 33.45 -8.48 -5.76
CA LEU A 452 32.32 -8.29 -4.83
C LEU A 452 32.76 -8.42 -3.37
N LEU A 453 33.62 -9.41 -3.08
CA LEU A 453 34.20 -9.59 -1.75
C LEU A 453 35.08 -8.40 -1.36
N THR A 454 35.95 -7.94 -2.26
CA THR A 454 36.91 -6.87 -1.98
C THR A 454 36.23 -5.50 -1.83
N ASN A 455 35.24 -5.20 -2.67
CA ASN A 455 34.67 -3.85 -2.78
C ASN A 455 33.33 -3.68 -2.04
N ILE A 456 32.61 -4.76 -1.78
CA ILE A 456 31.30 -4.75 -1.11
C ILE A 456 31.29 -5.62 0.17
N ASN A 457 32.37 -6.36 0.44
CA ASN A 457 32.43 -7.33 1.55
C ASN A 457 31.32 -8.39 1.48
N LEU A 458 30.96 -8.80 0.26
CA LEU A 458 29.93 -9.80 0.02
C LEU A 458 30.54 -11.18 -0.18
N ARG A 459 30.09 -12.12 0.65
CA ARG A 459 30.40 -13.54 0.53
C ARG A 459 29.17 -14.27 0.01
N LEU A 460 29.42 -15.24 -0.86
CA LEU A 460 28.38 -16.11 -1.39
C LEU A 460 27.69 -16.89 -0.28
N THR A 461 26.38 -16.95 -0.38
CA THR A 461 25.52 -17.75 0.50
C THR A 461 25.10 -19.07 -0.15
N GLN A 462 25.31 -19.22 -1.47
CA GLN A 462 25.00 -20.42 -2.23
C GLN A 462 25.97 -20.63 -3.40
N SER A 463 26.10 -21.87 -3.86
CA SER A 463 26.98 -22.22 -4.98
C SER A 463 26.39 -21.75 -6.30
N TYR A 464 27.22 -21.14 -7.16
CA TYR A 464 26.87 -20.81 -8.55
C TYR A 464 27.37 -21.87 -9.55
N LYS A 465 27.95 -22.98 -9.08
CA LYS A 465 28.41 -24.07 -9.94
C LYS A 465 27.22 -24.91 -10.41
N ILE A 466 27.20 -25.20 -11.70
CA ILE A 466 26.21 -26.03 -12.41
C ILE A 466 26.73 -27.44 -12.54
#